data_AF-A0A094K3M8-F1
#
_entry.id   AF-A0A094K3M8-F1
#
_cell.length_a   1.000
_cell.length_b   1.000
_cell.length_c   1.000
_cell.angle_alpha   90.00
_cell.angle_beta   90.00
_cell.angle_gamma   90.00
#
_symmetry.space_group_name_H-M   'P 1'
#
loop_
_entity.id
_entity.type
_entity.pdbx_description
1 polymer ?
#
loop_
_entity_poly.entity_id
_entity_poly.type
_entity_poly.pdbx_seq_one_letter_code
_entity_poly.pdbx_strand_id
1 'polypeptide(L)'
;LTSFSCPILNLHDTYVRAPFFGANYWTASVRPVAGGGIPPSLVLIDLRMTFREGGAFDYHNVFELIKERLHQAVQTARDSGRNVGGAAGMNPDVLQGLHLEQLPAYEPAAAAAAPGSGAPAGAREAPQVDGRARAEPESAAAPPDEPPPGYEEAQAQAVGIDLDQRLRRRAEFDRDSGDE
;
A
#
# COMPACT_ATOMS: atom_id res chain seq x y z
N LEU A 1 -7.39 -38.13 7.19
CA LEU A 1 -6.40 -37.08 6.83
C LEU A 1 -5.89 -36.45 8.11
N THR A 2 -4.59 -36.25 8.24
CA THR A 2 -3.99 -35.42 9.29
C THR A 2 -3.78 -34.02 8.72
N SER A 3 -4.61 -33.06 9.13
CA SER A 3 -4.48 -31.65 8.72
C SER A 3 -3.72 -30.85 9.78
N PHE A 4 -3.05 -29.79 9.34
CA PHE A 4 -2.38 -28.81 10.18
C PHE A 4 -2.93 -27.40 9.87
N SER A 5 -3.02 -26.56 10.90
CA SER A 5 -3.40 -25.15 10.80
C SER A 5 -2.57 -24.32 11.77
N CYS A 6 -2.12 -23.17 11.31
CA CYS A 6 -1.52 -22.15 12.17
C CYS A 6 -1.84 -20.74 11.63
N PRO A 7 -1.82 -19.71 12.50
CA PRO A 7 -1.94 -18.32 12.06
C PRO A 7 -0.77 -17.93 11.17
N ILE A 8 -1.01 -17.12 10.13
CA ILE A 8 0.05 -16.67 9.19
C ILE A 8 1.19 -15.96 9.92
N LEU A 9 0.87 -15.17 10.95
CA LEU A 9 1.86 -14.44 11.76
C LEU A 9 2.73 -15.35 12.65
N ASN A 10 2.41 -16.64 12.76
CA ASN A 10 3.22 -17.63 13.46
C ASN A 10 4.27 -18.30 12.54
N LEU A 11 4.33 -17.93 11.26
CA LEU A 11 5.37 -18.39 10.33
C LEU A 11 6.47 -17.33 10.22
N HIS A 12 7.69 -17.74 10.52
CA HIS A 12 8.91 -16.94 10.58
C HIS A 12 9.94 -17.47 9.57
N ASP A 13 10.97 -16.66 9.29
CA ASP A 13 12.12 -17.05 8.46
C ASP A 13 11.73 -17.71 7.13
N THR A 14 10.82 -17.05 6.42
CA THR A 14 10.19 -17.57 5.20
C THR A 14 11.09 -17.32 3.99
N TYR A 15 11.39 -18.37 3.21
CA TYR A 15 12.21 -18.23 2.00
C TYR A 15 11.93 -19.33 0.97
N VAL A 16 12.24 -19.03 -0.30
CA VAL A 16 12.21 -20.00 -1.41
C VAL A 16 13.62 -20.45 -1.75
N ARG A 17 13.78 -21.72 -2.08
CA ARG A 17 14.99 -22.27 -2.66
C ARG A 17 14.69 -22.89 -4.02
N ALA A 18 15.49 -22.52 -5.00
CA ALA A 18 15.49 -23.08 -6.33
C ALA A 18 16.82 -23.80 -6.57
N PRO A 19 16.91 -25.12 -6.26
CA PRO A 19 18.11 -25.89 -6.58
C PRO A 19 18.30 -26.01 -8.10
N PHE A 20 19.55 -26.10 -8.56
CA PHE A 20 19.87 -26.30 -10.00
C PHE A 20 19.20 -27.54 -10.61
N PHE A 21 18.94 -28.55 -9.78
CA PHE A 21 18.21 -29.75 -10.15
C PHE A 21 17.21 -30.10 -9.06
N GLY A 22 15.97 -30.39 -9.44
CA GLY A 22 14.88 -30.75 -8.53
C GLY A 22 13.81 -29.67 -8.40
N ALA A 23 12.80 -29.97 -7.58
CA ALA A 23 11.67 -29.09 -7.35
C ALA A 23 12.03 -27.93 -6.42
N ASN A 24 11.47 -26.75 -6.71
CA ASN A 24 11.55 -25.61 -5.80
C ASN A 24 10.84 -25.96 -4.49
N TYR A 25 11.37 -25.43 -3.39
CA TYR A 25 10.72 -25.56 -2.11
C TYR A 25 10.66 -24.22 -1.38
N TRP A 26 9.58 -24.03 -0.66
CA TRP A 26 9.38 -22.93 0.26
C TRP A 26 9.53 -23.45 1.68
N THR A 27 10.22 -22.70 2.53
CA THR A 27 10.51 -23.09 3.91
C THR A 27 10.05 -21.99 4.86
N ALA A 28 9.64 -22.40 6.07
CA ALA A 28 9.31 -21.50 7.18
C ALA A 28 9.55 -22.15 8.54
N SER A 29 9.88 -21.34 9.54
CA SER A 29 9.85 -21.72 10.96
C SER A 29 8.46 -21.45 11.52
N VAL A 30 7.76 -22.45 12.06
CA VAL A 30 6.37 -22.31 12.50
C VAL A 30 6.25 -22.47 14.01
N ARG A 31 5.53 -21.54 14.66
CA ARG A 31 5.10 -21.68 16.05
C ARG A 31 3.73 -22.36 16.12
N PRO A 32 3.62 -23.59 16.63
CA PRO A 32 2.35 -24.30 16.74
C PRO A 32 1.36 -23.58 17.66
N VAL A 33 0.07 -23.85 17.44
CA VAL A 33 -1.03 -23.39 18.29
C VAL A 33 -1.88 -24.56 18.75
N ALA A 34 -2.52 -24.42 19.92
CA ALA A 34 -3.46 -25.42 20.41
C ALA A 34 -4.60 -25.62 19.39
N GLY A 35 -4.97 -26.88 19.13
CA GLY A 35 -5.98 -27.21 18.11
C GLY A 35 -5.49 -27.12 16.66
N GLY A 36 -4.23 -26.72 16.42
CA GLY A 36 -3.65 -26.61 15.08
C GLY A 36 -3.22 -27.92 14.44
N GLY A 37 -3.38 -29.08 15.10
CA GLY A 37 -2.96 -30.38 14.56
C GLY A 37 -1.48 -30.72 14.77
N ILE A 38 -0.71 -29.86 15.45
CA ILE A 38 0.65 -30.14 15.91
C ILE A 38 0.70 -29.98 17.44
N PRO A 39 1.37 -30.89 18.16
CA PRO A 39 1.49 -30.80 19.62
C PRO A 39 2.10 -29.45 20.05
N PRO A 40 1.46 -28.72 20.99
CA PRO A 40 1.96 -27.43 21.46
C PRO A 40 3.22 -27.55 22.34
N SER A 41 3.64 -28.77 22.68
CA SER A 41 4.92 -29.03 23.37
C SER A 41 6.14 -28.69 22.49
N LEU A 42 5.96 -28.58 21.18
CA LEU A 42 6.99 -28.14 20.25
C LEU A 42 6.98 -26.61 20.17
N VAL A 43 8.13 -25.98 20.47
CA VAL A 43 8.24 -24.51 20.54
C VAL A 43 8.32 -23.88 19.15
N LEU A 44 9.02 -24.54 18.23
CA LEU A 44 9.23 -24.11 16.85
C LEU A 44 9.47 -25.35 15.99
N ILE A 45 8.91 -25.39 14.79
CA ILE A 45 9.08 -26.49 13.84
C ILE A 45 9.50 -25.96 12.47
N ASP A 46 10.23 -26.76 11.70
CA ASP A 46 10.58 -26.43 10.31
C ASP A 46 9.52 -26.99 9.36
N LEU A 47 8.84 -26.10 8.64
CA LEU A 47 7.91 -26.44 7.57
C LEU A 47 8.63 -26.33 6.23
N ARG A 48 8.54 -27.39 5.42
CA ARG A 48 9.02 -27.40 4.03
C ARG A 48 7.91 -27.83 3.07
N MET A 49 7.59 -26.97 2.12
CA MET A 49 6.62 -27.23 1.05
C MET A 49 7.36 -27.39 -0.28
N THR A 50 7.20 -28.54 -0.94
CA THR A 50 7.83 -28.83 -2.23
C THR A 50 6.83 -28.65 -3.36
N PHE A 51 7.18 -27.80 -4.32
CA PHE A 51 6.33 -27.41 -5.45
C PHE A 51 6.71 -28.22 -6.69
N ARG A 52 5.98 -29.30 -6.97
CA ARG A 52 6.26 -30.21 -8.09
C ARG A 52 5.96 -29.59 -9.45
N GLU A 53 5.02 -28.66 -9.50
CA GLU A 53 4.49 -28.05 -10.73
C GLU A 53 4.90 -26.58 -10.88
N GLY A 54 5.87 -26.11 -10.07
CA GLY A 54 6.24 -24.70 -10.00
C GLY A 54 5.33 -23.89 -9.06
N GLY A 55 5.41 -22.56 -9.13
CA GLY A 55 4.60 -21.64 -8.30
C GLY A 55 5.16 -21.31 -6.91
N ALA A 56 6.34 -21.84 -6.54
CA ALA A 56 6.95 -21.55 -5.23
C ALA A 56 7.25 -20.06 -5.02
N PHE A 57 7.71 -19.36 -6.07
CA PHE A 57 8.00 -17.93 -6.02
C PHE A 57 6.72 -17.09 -5.93
N ASP A 58 5.70 -17.42 -6.73
CA ASP A 58 4.41 -16.72 -6.69
C ASP A 58 3.74 -16.90 -5.33
N TYR A 59 3.75 -18.13 -4.80
CA TYR A 59 3.27 -18.42 -3.45
C TYR A 59 4.00 -17.57 -2.41
N HIS A 60 5.33 -17.51 -2.47
CA HIS A 60 6.12 -16.69 -1.56
C HIS A 60 5.75 -15.21 -1.64
N ASN A 61 5.63 -14.65 -2.84
CA ASN A 61 5.29 -13.24 -3.03
C ASN A 61 3.91 -12.91 -2.47
N VAL A 62 2.91 -13.75 -2.75
CA VAL A 62 1.55 -13.59 -2.22
C VAL A 62 1.53 -13.78 -0.70
N PHE A 63 2.28 -14.75 -0.18
CA PHE A 63 2.41 -14.99 1.25
C PHE A 63 3.01 -13.78 1.97
N GLU A 64 4.13 -13.23 1.47
CA GLU A 64 4.78 -12.06 2.06
C GLU A 64 3.86 -10.82 2.00
N LEU A 65 3.14 -10.63 0.89
CA LEU A 65 2.14 -9.57 0.77
C LEU A 65 1.06 -9.69 1.86
N ILE A 66 0.46 -10.88 2.02
CA ILE A 66 -0.58 -11.12 3.04
C ILE A 66 -0.01 -10.91 4.44
N LYS A 67 1.18 -11.43 4.71
CA LYS A 67 1.86 -11.31 6.01
C LYS A 67 2.13 -9.86 6.37
N GLU A 68 2.64 -9.07 5.43
CA GLU A 68 2.87 -7.63 5.61
C GLU A 68 1.57 -6.87 5.91
N ARG A 69 0.50 -7.14 5.16
CA ARG A 69 -0.82 -6.53 5.39
C ARG A 69 -1.39 -6.90 6.77
N LEU A 70 -1.26 -8.16 7.18
CA LEU A 70 -1.67 -8.60 8.51
C LEU A 70 -0.88 -7.88 9.61
N HIS A 71 0.44 -7.72 9.43
CA HIS A 71 1.24 -6.92 10.36
C HIS A 71 0.74 -5.48 10.45
N GLN A 72 0.48 -4.83 9.31
CA GLN A 72 -0.06 -3.47 9.28
C GLN A 72 -1.39 -3.36 10.02
N ALA A 73 -2.37 -4.21 9.72
CA ALA A 73 -3.67 -4.17 10.40
C ALA A 73 -3.57 -4.41 11.91
N VAL A 74 -2.69 -5.32 12.33
CA VAL A 74 -2.42 -5.56 13.74
C VAL A 74 -1.84 -4.33 14.41
N GLN A 75 -0.89 -3.64 13.78
CA GLN A 75 -0.34 -2.41 14.36
C GLN A 75 -1.38 -1.29 14.41
N THR A 76 -2.12 -1.06 13.32
CA THR A 76 -3.19 -0.05 13.29
C THR A 76 -4.26 -0.31 14.36
N ALA A 77 -4.64 -1.56 14.57
CA ALA A 77 -5.59 -1.93 15.62
C ALA A 77 -5.02 -1.64 17.02
N ARG A 78 -3.74 -1.96 17.28
CA ARG A 78 -3.07 -1.64 18.54
C ARG A 78 -2.98 -0.13 18.79
N ASP A 79 -2.58 0.62 17.76
CA ASP A 79 -2.44 2.08 17.83
C ASP A 79 -3.80 2.75 18.09
N SER A 80 -4.88 2.16 17.56
CA SER A 80 -6.26 2.60 17.79
C SER A 80 -6.85 2.12 19.13
N GLY A 81 -6.06 1.43 19.97
CA GLY A 81 -6.51 0.86 21.24
C GLY A 81 -7.51 -0.30 21.10
N ARG A 82 -7.63 -0.89 19.91
CA ARG A 82 -8.51 -2.04 19.67
C ARG A 82 -7.88 -3.33 20.19
N ASN A 83 -8.72 -4.25 20.65
CA ASN A 83 -8.27 -5.55 21.10
C ASN A 83 -7.87 -6.41 19.88
N VAL A 84 -6.58 -6.73 19.77
CA VAL A 84 -6.06 -7.55 18.66
C VAL A 84 -6.31 -9.05 18.84
N GLY A 85 -6.63 -9.49 20.04
CA GLY A 85 -6.79 -10.89 20.41
C GLY A 85 -5.69 -11.36 21.36
N GLY A 86 -5.63 -12.67 21.59
CA GLY A 86 -4.74 -13.27 22.58
C GLY A 86 -4.33 -14.69 22.21
N ALA A 87 -4.02 -15.52 23.21
CA ALA A 87 -3.55 -16.89 22.99
C ALA A 87 -4.53 -17.77 22.17
N ALA A 88 -5.83 -17.42 22.14
CA ALA A 88 -6.85 -18.12 21.40
C ALA A 88 -6.95 -17.72 19.91
N GLY A 89 -6.23 -16.67 19.48
CA GLY A 89 -6.26 -16.17 18.10
C GLY A 89 -6.51 -14.66 18.00
N MET A 90 -6.48 -14.19 16.76
CA MET A 90 -6.73 -12.79 16.39
C MET A 90 -8.23 -12.48 16.39
N ASN A 91 -8.62 -11.29 16.84
CA ASN A 91 -10.01 -10.85 16.69
C ASN A 91 -10.34 -10.63 15.21
N PRO A 92 -11.52 -11.08 14.74
CA PRO A 92 -11.92 -10.91 13.35
C PRO A 92 -12.09 -9.44 12.96
N ASP A 93 -12.42 -8.56 13.91
CA ASP A 93 -12.54 -7.11 13.69
C ASP A 93 -11.23 -6.46 13.21
N VAL A 94 -10.08 -7.04 13.57
CA VAL A 94 -8.77 -6.58 13.08
C VAL A 94 -8.66 -6.74 11.55
N LEU A 95 -9.37 -7.72 10.98
CA LEU A 95 -9.31 -8.04 9.56
C LEU A 95 -10.30 -7.24 8.72
N GLN A 96 -11.26 -6.53 9.34
CA GLN A 96 -12.38 -5.90 8.64
C GLN A 96 -11.97 -4.75 7.69
N GLY A 97 -10.74 -4.24 7.82
CA GLY A 97 -10.15 -3.21 6.94
C GLY A 97 -9.02 -3.70 6.03
N LEU A 98 -8.76 -5.01 5.97
CA LEU A 98 -7.69 -5.56 5.15
C LEU A 98 -8.08 -5.61 3.68
N HIS A 99 -7.50 -4.72 2.88
CA HIS A 99 -7.54 -4.82 1.42
C HIS A 99 -6.32 -5.59 0.93
N LEU A 100 -6.55 -6.77 0.34
CA LEU A 100 -5.49 -7.63 -0.21
C LEU A 100 -5.05 -7.18 -1.61
N GLU A 101 -5.87 -6.37 -2.28
CA GLU A 101 -5.56 -5.82 -3.59
C GLU A 101 -4.72 -4.55 -3.46
N GLN A 102 -3.72 -4.41 -4.33
CA GLN A 102 -2.96 -3.17 -4.42
C GLN A 102 -3.87 -2.11 -5.03
N LEU A 103 -4.15 -1.04 -4.27
CA LEU A 103 -4.88 0.10 -4.82
C LEU A 103 -4.15 0.58 -6.08
N PRO A 104 -4.88 0.89 -7.16
CA PRO A 104 -4.29 1.46 -8.36
C PRO A 104 -3.37 2.62 -7.98
N ALA A 105 -2.17 2.66 -8.57
CA ALA A 105 -1.31 3.82 -8.42
C ALA A 105 -2.11 5.04 -8.88
N TYR A 106 -2.11 6.10 -8.07
CA TYR A 106 -2.76 7.35 -8.44
C TYR A 106 -2.14 7.84 -9.75
N GLU A 107 -2.91 7.74 -10.84
CA GLU A 107 -2.55 8.45 -12.06
C GLU A 107 -2.96 9.90 -11.85
N PRO A 108 -2.00 10.86 -11.88
CA PRO A 108 -2.37 12.26 -11.87
C PRO A 108 -3.27 12.50 -13.08
N ALA A 109 -4.46 13.07 -12.84
CA ALA A 109 -5.32 13.52 -13.92
C ALA A 109 -4.45 14.36 -14.87
N ALA A 110 -4.31 13.91 -16.11
CA ALA A 110 -3.59 14.65 -17.13
C ALA A 110 -4.14 16.07 -17.10
N ALA A 111 -3.31 17.04 -16.73
CA ALA A 111 -3.72 18.41 -16.53
C ALA A 111 -4.50 18.85 -17.78
N ALA A 112 -5.82 18.99 -17.62
CA ALA A 112 -6.67 19.52 -18.67
C ALA A 112 -6.06 20.87 -19.05
N ALA A 113 -5.58 20.99 -20.28
CA ALA A 113 -4.99 22.21 -20.80
C ALA A 113 -5.98 23.36 -20.54
N ALA A 114 -5.55 24.34 -19.73
CA ALA A 114 -6.33 25.52 -19.42
C ALA A 114 -6.74 26.25 -20.72
N PRO A 115 -8.02 26.62 -20.90
CA PRO A 115 -8.43 27.40 -22.06
C PRO A 115 -8.18 28.91 -21.81
N GLY A 116 -7.38 29.53 -22.67
CA GLY A 116 -7.22 30.98 -22.79
C GLY A 116 -5.78 31.35 -23.15
N SER A 117 -5.45 31.81 -24.36
CA SER A 117 -5.89 33.10 -24.90
C SER A 117 -5.53 33.19 -26.39
N GLY A 118 -6.45 33.65 -27.23
CA GLY A 118 -6.14 34.10 -28.59
C GLY A 118 -7.21 33.77 -29.64
N ALA A 119 -8.14 34.68 -29.87
CA ALA A 119 -8.95 34.73 -31.10
C ALA A 119 -8.11 35.33 -32.25
N PRO A 120 -8.41 35.10 -33.56
CA PRO A 120 -9.68 35.54 -34.15
C PRO A 120 -10.37 34.57 -35.14
N ALA A 121 -11.69 34.77 -35.22
CA ALA A 121 -12.61 34.69 -36.37
C ALA A 121 -12.44 33.61 -37.46
N GLY A 122 -13.48 32.77 -37.61
CA GLY A 122 -13.71 32.05 -38.86
C GLY A 122 -14.73 30.91 -38.82
N ALA A 123 -16.01 31.25 -38.98
CA ALA A 123 -17.01 30.53 -39.79
C ALA A 123 -17.49 29.09 -39.42
N ARG A 124 -18.82 29.02 -39.17
CA ARG A 124 -19.82 28.04 -39.68
C ARG A 124 -19.96 26.72 -38.93
N GLU A 125 -21.01 26.57 -38.12
CA GLU A 125 -22.38 26.08 -38.43
C GLU A 125 -22.54 24.59 -38.03
N ALA A 126 -23.42 24.33 -37.05
CA ALA A 126 -23.96 23.00 -36.77
C ALA A 126 -25.03 22.64 -37.83
N PRO A 127 -25.40 21.35 -38.01
CA PRO A 127 -26.47 20.80 -37.16
C PRO A 127 -26.42 19.27 -36.89
N GLN A 128 -27.03 18.88 -35.76
CA GLN A 128 -27.87 17.70 -35.39
C GLN A 128 -27.60 16.30 -36.05
N VAL A 129 -27.79 15.15 -35.38
CA VAL A 129 -29.10 14.45 -35.25
C VAL A 129 -28.97 13.17 -34.35
N ASP A 130 -29.97 12.99 -33.46
CA ASP A 130 -30.59 11.80 -32.82
C ASP A 130 -29.82 10.64 -32.11
N GLY A 131 -30.00 10.58 -30.78
CA GLY A 131 -30.97 9.65 -30.17
C GLY A 131 -30.57 8.18 -29.89
N ARG A 132 -30.07 7.88 -28.67
CA ARG A 132 -30.46 6.65 -27.94
C ARG A 132 -30.17 6.73 -26.43
N ALA A 133 -31.22 6.64 -25.63
CA ALA A 133 -31.16 6.56 -24.17
C ALA A 133 -30.63 5.20 -23.70
N ARG A 134 -29.70 5.19 -22.72
CA ARG A 134 -29.52 4.09 -21.76
C ARG A 134 -28.78 4.54 -20.49
N ALA A 135 -29.56 4.63 -19.41
CA ALA A 135 -29.23 4.51 -17.98
C ALA A 135 -27.93 5.16 -17.46
N GLU A 136 -28.07 6.25 -16.72
CA GLU A 136 -27.04 6.84 -15.85
C GLU A 136 -26.79 5.94 -14.62
N PRO A 137 -25.54 5.51 -14.34
CA PRO A 137 -25.15 5.09 -13.00
C PRO A 137 -24.81 6.33 -12.15
N GLU A 138 -25.22 6.30 -10.89
CA GLU A 138 -25.02 7.33 -9.87
C GLU A 138 -23.64 7.99 -9.94
N SER A 139 -23.64 9.32 -9.97
CA SER A 139 -22.47 10.18 -9.98
C SER A 139 -21.40 9.69 -9.01
N ALA A 140 -20.26 9.32 -9.58
CA ALA A 140 -18.98 9.55 -8.94
C ALA A 140 -18.99 10.99 -8.41
N ALA A 141 -18.93 11.15 -7.09
CA ALA A 141 -18.72 12.45 -6.47
C ALA A 141 -17.49 13.06 -7.14
N ALA A 142 -17.69 14.20 -7.81
CA ALA A 142 -16.60 14.94 -8.41
C ALA A 142 -15.53 15.18 -7.33
N PRO A 143 -14.23 15.04 -7.64
CA PRO A 143 -13.21 15.47 -6.72
C PRO A 143 -13.49 16.94 -6.38
N PRO A 144 -13.38 17.35 -5.10
CA PRO A 144 -13.55 18.74 -4.73
C PRO A 144 -12.58 19.59 -5.55
N ASP A 145 -13.11 20.54 -6.34
CA ASP A 145 -12.34 21.49 -7.15
C ASP A 145 -11.42 22.37 -6.30
N GLU A 146 -11.68 22.42 -4.98
CA GLU A 146 -10.96 23.25 -4.04
C GLU A 146 -10.01 22.40 -3.19
N PRO A 147 -8.73 22.81 -3.04
CA PRO A 147 -7.80 22.13 -2.17
C PRO A 147 -8.35 22.10 -0.73
N PRO A 148 -7.94 21.11 0.10
CA PRO A 148 -8.41 21.00 1.46
C PRO A 148 -8.16 22.32 2.21
N PRO A 149 -9.10 22.76 3.06
CA PRO A 149 -9.01 24.03 3.76
C PRO A 149 -7.68 24.10 4.54
N GLY A 150 -6.88 25.15 4.27
CA GLY A 150 -5.55 25.36 4.86
C GLY A 150 -4.36 24.86 4.02
N TYR A 151 -4.58 24.24 2.86
CA TYR A 151 -3.49 23.79 1.98
C TYR A 151 -2.63 24.93 1.43
N GLU A 152 -3.26 26.04 1.02
CA GLU A 152 -2.56 27.23 0.55
C GLU A 152 -1.68 27.84 1.65
N GLU A 153 -2.16 27.86 2.89
CA GLU A 153 -1.42 28.36 4.05
C GLU A 153 -0.23 27.45 4.38
N ALA A 154 -0.41 26.14 4.35
CA ALA A 154 0.68 25.17 4.50
C ALA A 154 1.73 25.29 3.38
N GLN A 155 1.29 25.53 2.15
CA GLN A 155 2.19 25.73 1.00
C GLN A 155 2.98 27.04 1.13
N ALA A 156 2.31 28.13 1.53
CA ALA A 156 2.96 29.41 1.77
C ALA A 156 4.00 29.33 2.91
N GLN A 157 3.69 28.61 3.98
CA GLN A 157 4.62 28.35 5.09
C GLN A 157 5.85 27.55 4.62
N ALA A 158 5.66 26.51 3.81
CA ALA A 158 6.76 25.71 3.27
C ALA A 158 7.71 26.52 2.38
N VAL A 159 7.16 27.37 1.51
CA VAL A 159 7.95 28.27 0.65
C VAL A 159 8.71 29.31 1.49
N GLY A 160 8.08 29.86 2.53
CA GLY A 160 8.72 30.79 3.46
C GLY A 160 9.93 30.19 4.19
N ILE A 161 9.79 28.94 4.65
CA ILE A 161 10.87 28.22 5.35
C ILE A 161 12.06 27.92 4.42
N ASP A 162 11.82 27.49 3.18
CA ASP A 162 12.88 27.22 2.20
C ASP A 162 13.65 28.50 1.82
N LEU A 163 12.95 29.63 1.67
CA LEU A 163 13.59 30.91 1.38
C LEU A 163 14.48 31.40 2.54
N ASP A 164 13.99 31.31 3.78
CA ASP A 164 14.75 31.70 4.97
C ASP A 164 16.02 30.85 5.12
N GLN A 165 15.90 29.53 4.92
CA GLN A 165 17.05 28.62 4.95
C GLN A 165 18.10 28.95 3.88
N ARG A 166 17.67 29.34 2.67
CA ARG A 166 18.59 29.76 1.59
C ARG A 166 19.29 31.07 1.91
N LEU A 167 18.56 32.06 2.45
CA LEU A 167 19.13 33.34 2.86
C LEU A 167 20.15 33.16 4.00
N ARG A 168 19.84 32.31 4.98
CA ARG A 168 20.74 31.99 6.09
C ARG A 168 22.02 31.31 5.62
N ARG A 169 21.90 30.32 4.74
CA ARG A 169 23.07 29.63 4.15
C ARG A 169 23.96 30.59 3.35
N ARG A 170 23.36 31.53 2.63
CA ARG A 170 24.11 32.55 1.88
C ARG A 170 24.82 33.54 2.81
N ALA A 171 24.16 33.96 3.89
CA ALA A 171 24.76 34.85 4.88
C ALA A 171 25.88 34.17 5.71
N GLU A 172 25.78 32.86 5.92
CA GLU A 172 26.86 32.06 6.54
C GLU A 172 28.06 31.94 5.59
N PHE A 173 27.84 31.78 4.28
CA PHE A 173 28.89 31.75 3.28
C PHE A 173 29.63 33.09 3.13
N ASP A 174 28.89 34.21 3.09
CA ASP A 174 29.49 35.54 2.97
C ASP A 174 30.33 35.95 4.21
N ARG A 175 30.03 35.39 5.40
CA ARG A 175 30.81 35.61 6.62
C ARG A 175 32.13 34.84 6.65
N ASP A 176 32.21 33.68 6.01
CA ASP A 176 33.41 32.84 5.97
C ASP A 176 34.42 33.32 4.92
N SER A 177 33.97 34.09 3.92
CA SER A 177 34.82 34.67 2.86
C SER A 177 35.46 36.03 3.20
N GLY A 178 35.33 36.50 4.45
CA GLY A 178 35.76 37.85 4.88
C GLY A 178 37.04 37.92 5.72
N ASP A 179 37.64 36.79 6.09
CA ASP A 179 38.88 36.71 6.88
C ASP A 179 39.99 36.03 6.06
N GLU A 180 40.55 36.74 5.07
CA GLU A 180 41.91 36.55 4.53
C GLU A 180 42.60 37.91 4.33
#